data_AF-A0A1Q5LWX7-F1
#
_entry.id   AF-A0A1Q5LWX7-F1
#
_cell.length_a   1.000
_cell.length_b   1.000
_cell.length_c   1.000
_cell.angle_alpha   90.00
_cell.angle_beta   90.00
_cell.angle_gamma   90.00
#
_symmetry.space_group_name_H-M   'P 1'
#
loop_
_entity.id
_entity.type
_entity.pdbx_description
1 polymer ?
#
loop_
_entity_poly.entity_id
_entity_poly.type
_entity_poly.pdbx_seq_one_letter_code
_entity_poly.pdbx_strand_id
1 'polypeptide(L)'
;MSNHLTHPAPGIPPGTARPVWTFKDKGIVFELDRPWIDVYGAHWEWTGLDTESGEPLMQCDTDPPLPLSEGYTTYGPWIPAPRQATPAEKLTAIETPQDQPAPVVAKPAEAPTPSMFAALLRRLRGRS
;
A
#
# COMPACT_ATOMS: atom_id res chain seq x y z
N MET A 1 11.56 22.08 6.58
CA MET A 1 11.29 21.38 5.30
C MET A 1 9.96 21.92 4.80
N SER A 2 9.90 22.44 3.58
CA SER A 2 8.70 23.12 3.05
C SER A 2 7.80 22.11 2.33
N ASN A 3 6.50 22.18 2.60
CA ASN A 3 5.48 21.42 1.89
C ASN A 3 5.08 22.18 0.62
N HIS A 4 4.83 21.48 -0.48
CA HIS A 4 4.48 22.14 -1.76
C HIS A 4 3.47 21.29 -2.53
N LEU A 5 2.35 21.91 -2.90
CA LEU A 5 1.36 21.36 -3.83
C LEU A 5 1.83 21.58 -5.25
N THR A 6 1.93 20.52 -6.05
CA THR A 6 2.33 20.65 -7.47
C THR A 6 1.10 20.53 -8.34
N HIS A 7 0.77 21.63 -9.03
CA HIS A 7 -0.30 21.69 -10.01
C HIS A 7 0.18 21.10 -11.34
N PRO A 8 -0.63 20.28 -12.00
CA PRO A 8 -0.32 19.82 -13.35
C PRO A 8 -0.53 20.95 -14.38
N ALA A 9 0.30 20.95 -15.43
CA ALA A 9 0.32 22.01 -16.43
C ALA A 9 -1.02 22.12 -17.23
N PRO A 10 -1.54 23.34 -17.47
CA PRO A 10 -2.75 23.52 -18.28
C PRO A 10 -2.48 23.22 -19.77
N GLY A 11 -3.37 22.45 -20.40
CA GLY A 11 -3.35 22.23 -21.87
C GLY A 11 -3.01 20.81 -22.34
N ILE A 12 -3.34 19.78 -21.57
CA ILE A 12 -3.04 18.38 -21.92
C ILE A 12 -3.91 17.91 -23.11
N PRO A 13 -3.32 17.44 -24.24
CA PRO A 13 -4.08 16.95 -25.38
C PRO A 13 -4.84 15.65 -25.05
N PRO A 14 -5.98 15.40 -25.71
CA PRO A 14 -6.75 14.18 -25.52
C PRO A 14 -5.88 12.95 -25.84
N GLY A 15 -5.68 12.08 -24.84
CA GLY A 15 -4.83 10.88 -24.94
C GLY A 15 -3.59 10.90 -24.04
N THR A 16 -3.26 12.03 -23.43
CA THR A 16 -2.21 12.10 -22.40
C THR A 16 -2.78 11.80 -21.02
N ALA A 17 -1.96 11.21 -20.14
CA ALA A 17 -2.33 10.88 -18.76
C ALA A 17 -2.99 12.09 -18.07
N ARG A 18 -4.02 11.81 -17.25
CA ARG A 18 -4.73 12.85 -16.51
C ARG A 18 -3.72 13.68 -15.70
N PRO A 19 -3.96 15.00 -15.56
CA PRO A 19 -3.19 15.84 -14.69
C PRO A 19 -3.20 15.28 -13.25
N VAL A 20 -2.07 14.72 -12.79
CA VAL A 20 -1.92 14.14 -11.43
C VAL A 20 -1.51 15.25 -10.48
N TRP A 21 -2.30 15.42 -9.42
CA TRP A 21 -2.01 16.37 -8.35
C TRP A 21 -1.17 15.69 -7.30
N THR A 22 -0.05 16.30 -6.93
CA THR A 22 0.83 15.71 -5.91
C THR A 22 1.13 16.68 -4.78
N PHE A 23 1.09 16.18 -3.56
CA PHE A 23 1.54 16.87 -2.36
C PHE A 23 2.74 16.16 -1.75
N LYS A 24 3.75 16.92 -1.31
CA LYS A 24 4.94 16.37 -0.66
C LYS A 24 5.02 16.84 0.78
N ASP A 25 5.03 15.89 1.72
CA ASP A 25 5.29 16.11 3.14
C ASP A 25 6.39 15.16 3.63
N LYS A 26 7.40 15.69 4.32
CA LYS A 26 8.51 14.91 4.92
C LYS A 26 9.18 13.87 4.00
N GLY A 27 9.18 14.10 2.69
CA GLY A 27 9.77 13.20 1.70
C GLY A 27 8.80 12.16 1.12
N ILE A 28 7.59 12.07 1.64
CA ILE A 28 6.50 11.25 1.12
C ILE A 28 5.76 12.07 0.06
N VAL A 29 5.44 11.44 -1.07
CA VAL A 29 4.66 12.03 -2.16
C VAL A 29 3.29 11.39 -2.18
N PHE A 30 2.25 12.21 -2.06
CA PHE A 30 0.85 11.81 -2.12
C PHE A 30 0.26 12.24 -3.45
N GLU A 31 -0.22 11.28 -4.24
CA GLU A 31 -1.12 11.49 -5.38
C GLU A 31 -2.52 11.83 -4.86
N LEU A 32 -3.00 13.06 -5.06
CA LEU A 32 -4.28 13.54 -4.52
C LEU A 32 -5.48 13.19 -5.40
N ASP A 33 -5.25 12.70 -6.62
CA ASP A 33 -6.27 12.31 -7.59
C ASP A 33 -6.77 10.86 -7.39
N ARG A 34 -6.29 10.19 -6.35
CA ARG A 34 -6.70 8.83 -6.00
C ARG A 34 -7.11 8.71 -4.53
N PRO A 35 -7.97 7.74 -4.19
CA PRO A 35 -8.25 7.41 -2.82
C PRO A 35 -7.04 6.76 -2.13
N TRP A 36 -6.98 6.96 -0.82
CA TRP A 36 -6.01 6.37 0.09
C TRP A 36 -6.74 5.55 1.15
N ILE A 37 -6.05 4.57 1.71
CA ILE A 37 -6.59 3.68 2.73
C ILE A 37 -5.66 3.75 3.93
N ASP A 38 -6.18 4.08 5.10
CA ASP A 38 -5.36 4.07 6.32
C ASP A 38 -5.13 2.63 6.85
N VAL A 39 -4.37 2.52 7.95
CA VAL A 39 -4.03 1.21 8.54
C VAL A 39 -5.25 0.47 9.14
N TYR A 40 -6.36 1.17 9.34
CA TYR A 40 -7.63 0.62 9.82
C TYR A 40 -8.58 0.26 8.69
N GLY A 41 -8.22 0.58 7.44
CA GLY A 41 -9.04 0.32 6.27
C GLY A 41 -10.00 1.45 5.92
N ALA A 42 -9.92 2.61 6.56
CA ALA A 42 -10.78 3.74 6.23
C ALA A 42 -10.30 4.43 4.95
N HIS A 43 -11.25 4.90 4.15
CA HIS A 43 -10.98 5.50 2.85
C HIS A 43 -10.86 7.02 2.96
N TRP A 44 -9.76 7.56 2.48
CA TRP A 44 -9.43 8.98 2.49
C TRP A 44 -9.37 9.52 1.07
N GLU A 45 -10.08 10.59 0.80
CA GLU A 45 -10.10 11.27 -0.50
C GLU A 45 -9.78 12.75 -0.33
N TRP A 46 -9.07 13.32 -1.30
CA TRP A 46 -8.83 14.77 -1.30
C TRP A 46 -10.12 15.49 -1.69
N THR A 47 -10.50 16.48 -0.90
CA THR A 47 -11.73 17.27 -1.13
C THR A 47 -11.62 18.26 -2.29
N GLY A 48 -10.41 18.45 -2.84
CA GLY A 48 -10.12 19.53 -3.78
C GLY A 48 -9.94 20.90 -3.10
N LEU A 49 -9.95 20.93 -1.76
CA LEU A 49 -9.68 22.10 -0.95
C LEU A 49 -8.36 21.95 -0.20
N ASP A 50 -7.79 23.09 0.16
CA ASP A 50 -6.56 23.19 0.94
C ASP A 50 -6.80 24.09 2.16
N THR A 51 -5.98 23.94 3.20
CA THR A 51 -5.90 24.86 4.33
C THR A 51 -5.32 26.21 3.89
N GLU A 52 -5.35 27.22 4.77
CA GLU A 52 -4.69 28.52 4.54
C GLU A 52 -3.17 28.38 4.30
N SER A 53 -2.54 27.33 4.82
CA SER A 53 -1.12 27.02 4.60
C SER A 53 -0.84 26.25 3.31
N GLY A 54 -1.88 25.93 2.51
CA GLY A 54 -1.76 25.17 1.28
C GLY A 54 -1.64 23.66 1.47
N GLU A 55 -2.11 23.15 2.62
CA GLU A 55 -2.13 21.71 2.88
C GLU A 55 -3.46 21.08 2.44
N PRO A 56 -3.44 19.96 1.70
CA PRO A 56 -4.66 19.30 1.25
C PRO A 56 -5.59 18.89 2.40
N LEU A 57 -6.88 19.19 2.25
CA LEU A 57 -7.93 18.70 3.14
C LEU A 57 -8.45 17.35 2.65
N MET A 58 -8.27 16.33 3.47
CA MET A 58 -8.64 14.95 3.21
C MET A 58 -9.91 14.60 3.99
N GLN A 59 -10.84 13.90 3.34
CA GLN A 59 -12.11 13.49 3.93
C GLN A 59 -12.16 11.97 4.06
N CYS A 60 -12.65 11.49 5.21
CA CYS A 60 -12.95 10.09 5.46
C CYS A 60 -14.46 9.93 5.66
N ASP A 61 -15.14 9.22 4.75
CA ASP A 61 -16.59 9.02 4.78
C ASP A 61 -17.38 10.32 5.08
N THR A 62 -18.08 10.36 6.22
CA THR A 62 -18.89 11.50 6.66
C THR A 62 -18.22 12.39 7.69
N ASP A 63 -16.98 12.08 8.09
CA ASP A 63 -16.25 12.86 9.08
C ASP A 63 -15.85 14.24 8.52
N PRO A 64 -15.66 15.24 9.39
CA PRO A 64 -15.13 16.53 8.97
C PRO A 64 -13.77 16.38 8.27
N PRO A 65 -13.51 17.11 7.16
CA PRO A 65 -12.22 17.06 6.51
C PRO A 65 -11.08 17.49 7.43
N LEU A 66 -9.94 16.80 7.33
CA LEU A 66 -8.73 17.06 8.10
C LEU A 66 -7.55 17.40 7.18
N PRO A 67 -6.59 18.24 7.62
CA PRO A 67 -5.32 18.38 6.93
C PRO A 67 -4.64 17.02 6.73
N LEU A 68 -4.02 16.80 5.57
CA LEU A 68 -3.42 15.53 5.20
C LEU A 68 -2.44 15.00 6.25
N SER A 69 -1.54 15.85 6.77
CA SER A 69 -0.56 15.47 7.78
C SER A 69 -1.19 15.13 9.13
N GLU A 70 -2.30 15.77 9.48
CA GLU A 70 -3.07 15.45 10.68
C GLU A 70 -3.71 14.07 10.54
N GLY A 71 -4.37 13.80 9.42
CA GLY A 71 -4.92 12.47 9.11
C GLY A 71 -3.84 11.38 9.12
N TYR A 72 -2.71 11.64 8.45
CA TYR A 72 -1.59 10.70 8.40
C TYR A 72 -0.96 10.45 9.79
N THR A 73 -0.85 11.48 10.62
CA THR A 73 -0.27 11.33 11.98
C THR A 73 -1.23 10.60 12.92
N THR A 74 -2.53 10.86 12.78
CA THR A 74 -3.57 10.32 13.67
C THR A 74 -3.93 8.87 13.33
N TYR A 75 -4.12 8.57 12.04
CA TYR A 75 -4.56 7.26 11.56
C TYR A 75 -3.42 6.40 11.01
N GLY A 76 -2.20 6.93 11.01
CA GLY A 76 -1.00 6.23 10.58
C GLY A 76 -0.78 6.26 9.07
N PRO A 77 0.23 5.51 8.57
CA PRO A 77 0.61 5.54 7.17
C PRO A 77 -0.51 5.09 6.24
N TRP A 78 -0.75 5.90 5.21
CA TRP A 78 -1.76 5.59 4.20
C TRP A 78 -1.20 4.77 3.05
N ILE A 79 -2.01 3.84 2.58
CA ILE A 79 -1.77 2.92 1.48
C ILE A 79 -2.57 3.43 0.28
N PRO A 80 -1.97 3.60 -0.91
CA PRO A 80 -2.71 4.00 -2.09
C PRO A 80 -3.80 2.96 -2.43
N ALA A 81 -5.06 3.39 -2.60
CA ALA A 81 -6.15 2.45 -2.90
C ALA A 81 -5.91 1.73 -4.23
N PRO A 82 -6.23 0.43 -4.37
CA PRO A 82 -6.03 -0.30 -5.62
C PRO A 82 -6.74 0.39 -6.80
N ARG A 83 -6.03 0.53 -7.93
CA ARG A 83 -6.64 0.99 -9.18
C ARG A 83 -6.83 -0.17 -10.14
N GLN A 84 -7.82 -0.05 -11.02
CA GLN A 84 -7.97 -1.00 -12.12
C GLN A 84 -6.75 -0.90 -13.06
N ALA A 85 -6.19 -2.05 -13.39
CA ALA A 85 -5.16 -2.15 -14.42
C ALA A 85 -5.77 -1.85 -15.80
N THR A 86 -5.07 -1.05 -16.59
CA THR A 86 -5.47 -0.75 -17.96
C THR A 86 -5.27 -1.98 -18.86
N PRO A 87 -5.96 -2.08 -20.00
CA PRO A 87 -5.74 -3.17 -20.96
C PRO A 87 -4.27 -3.28 -21.42
N ALA A 88 -3.59 -2.15 -21.63
CA ALA A 88 -2.18 -2.13 -22.01
C ALA A 88 -1.28 -2.74 -20.92
N GLU A 89 -1.49 -2.35 -19.66
CA GLU A 89 -0.76 -2.91 -18.52
C GLU A 89 -0.98 -4.42 -18.37
N LYS A 90 -2.22 -4.88 -18.61
CA LYS A 90 -2.54 -6.31 -18.61
C LYS A 90 -1.81 -7.06 -19.71
N LEU A 91 -1.76 -6.51 -20.92
CA LEU A 91 -1.03 -7.11 -22.06
C LEU A 91 0.47 -7.19 -21.75
N THR A 92 1.08 -6.09 -21.29
CA THR A 92 2.50 -6.08 -20.89
C THR A 92 2.78 -7.14 -19.81
N ALA A 93 1.90 -7.29 -18.83
CA ALA A 93 2.06 -8.29 -17.77
C ALA A 93 1.96 -9.74 -18.26
N ILE A 94 1.19 -10.02 -19.32
CA ILE A 94 1.09 -11.34 -19.95
C ILE A 94 2.33 -11.61 -20.81
N GLU A 95 2.79 -10.61 -21.55
CA GLU A 95 3.91 -10.72 -22.49
C GLU A 95 5.27 -10.77 -21.80
N THR A 96 5.38 -10.25 -20.56
CA THR A 96 6.61 -10.30 -19.76
C THR A 96 6.65 -11.62 -19.00
N PRO A 97 7.58 -12.56 -19.33
CA PRO A 97 7.81 -13.71 -18.47
C PRO A 97 8.26 -13.18 -17.12
N GLN A 98 7.48 -13.43 -16.07
CA GLN A 98 8.00 -13.28 -14.72
C GLN A 98 9.16 -14.27 -14.62
N ASP A 99 10.37 -13.79 -14.33
CA ASP A 99 11.48 -14.62 -13.85
C ASP A 99 11.00 -15.24 -12.53
N GLN A 100 10.27 -16.34 -12.66
CA GLN A 100 9.81 -17.12 -11.55
C GLN A 100 11.09 -17.64 -10.90
N PRO A 101 11.42 -17.26 -9.65
CA PRO A 101 12.52 -17.90 -8.97
C PRO A 101 12.21 -19.40 -9.01
N ALA A 102 13.13 -20.18 -9.56
CA ALA A 102 13.00 -21.62 -9.69
C ALA A 102 12.43 -22.18 -8.38
N PRO A 103 11.49 -23.13 -8.42
CA PRO A 103 10.89 -23.68 -7.21
C PRO A 103 12.03 -24.07 -6.29
N VAL A 104 12.12 -23.39 -5.14
CA VAL A 104 13.12 -23.70 -4.13
C VAL A 104 12.82 -25.15 -3.77
N VAL A 105 13.66 -26.07 -4.24
CA VAL A 105 13.60 -27.46 -3.81
C VAL A 105 13.86 -27.40 -2.32
N ALA A 106 12.79 -27.38 -1.54
CA ALA A 106 12.86 -27.52 -0.11
C ALA A 106 13.57 -28.85 0.12
N LYS A 107 14.81 -28.79 0.57
CA LYS A 107 15.52 -29.95 1.09
C LYS A 107 14.53 -30.65 2.04
N PRO A 108 14.26 -31.96 1.88
CA PRO A 108 13.30 -32.63 2.74
C PRO A 108 13.67 -32.34 4.19
N ALA A 109 12.76 -31.71 4.93
CA ALA A 109 12.90 -31.61 6.36
C ALA A 109 13.04 -33.05 6.86
N GLU A 110 14.18 -33.35 7.47
CA GLU A 110 14.51 -34.67 7.98
C GLU A 110 13.40 -35.07 8.95
N ALA A 111 12.57 -36.03 8.56
CA ALA A 111 11.49 -36.50 9.40
C ALA A 111 12.11 -37.04 10.70
N PRO A 112 11.58 -36.68 11.89
CA PRO A 112 12.10 -37.18 13.14
C PRO A 112 12.10 -38.72 13.12
N THR A 113 13.25 -39.30 13.43
CA THR A 113 13.45 -40.74 13.35
C THR A 113 12.52 -41.48 14.31
N PRO A 114 12.15 -42.75 14.01
CA PRO A 114 11.34 -43.57 14.91
C PRO A 114 11.89 -43.65 16.34
N SER A 115 13.21 -43.57 16.50
CA SER A 115 13.89 -43.54 17.80
C SER A 115 13.60 -42.26 18.59
N MET A 116 13.45 -41.13 17.92
CA MET A 116 13.07 -39.84 18.54
C MET A 116 11.63 -39.89 19.06
N PHE A 117 10.72 -40.48 18.28
CA PHE A 117 9.34 -40.73 18.69
C PHE A 117 9.27 -41.71 19.87
N ALA A 118 10.03 -42.80 19.84
CA ALA A 118 10.09 -43.76 20.94
C ALA A 118 10.59 -43.12 22.25
N ALA A 119 11.60 -42.26 22.17
CA ALA A 119 12.10 -41.51 23.33
C ALA A 119 11.04 -40.56 23.91
N LEU A 120 10.29 -39.86 23.04
CA LEU A 120 9.22 -38.96 23.46
C LEU A 120 8.08 -39.71 24.15
N LEU A 121 7.64 -40.84 23.58
CA LEU A 121 6.58 -41.67 24.16
C LEU A 121 7.00 -42.28 25.50
N ARG A 122 8.27 -42.68 25.66
CA ARG A 122 8.79 -43.19 26.93
C ARG A 122 8.81 -42.11 28.01
N ARG A 123 9.13 -40.86 27.64
CA ARG A 123 9.11 -39.72 28.56
C ARG A 123 7.70 -39.35 29.02
N LEU A 124 6.71 -39.51 28.15
CA LEU A 124 5.29 -39.27 28.48
C LEU A 124 4.68 -40.36 29.37
N ARG A 125 5.15 -41.62 29.27
CA ARG A 125 4.65 -42.74 30.09
C ARG A 125 5.36 -42.92 31.44
N GLY A 126 6.50 -42.26 31.66
CA GLY A 126 7.29 -42.39 32.90
C GLY A 126 6.93 -41.38 34.00
N ARG A 127 5.79 -40.69 33.88
CA ARG A 127 5.31 -39.71 34.87
C ARG A 127 4.01 -40.23 35.51
N SER A 128 4.14 -41.30 36.29
CA SER A 128 3.15 -41.76 37.26
C SER A 128 3.88 -42.15 38.54
#